data_AF-A0A1I0LTJ6-F1
#
_entry.id   AF-A0A1I0LTJ6-F1
#
_cell.length_a   1.000
_cell.length_b   1.000
_cell.length_c   1.000
_cell.angle_alpha   90.00
_cell.angle_beta   90.00
_cell.angle_gamma   90.00
#
_symmetry.space_group_name_H-M   'P 1'
#
loop_
_entity.id
_entity.type
_entity.pdbx_description
1 polymer ?
#
loop_
_entity_poly.entity_id
_entity_poly.type
_entity_poly.pdbx_seq_one_letter_code
_entity_poly.pdbx_strand_id
1 'polypeptide(L)'
;MTDDMPLQHVIRPKLPWRDEQLTECRKPPNEHAITRDQFIAKVRKLGKKRAAMTTCMTCFDTAERWPDWNTNPVAVLARDVRGVTYWGGVDHEAPLRDELRAIALLIEAHQEEFAQTLAALKNTVPFGKRKPRAVRRG
;
A
#
# COMPACT_ATOMS: atom_id res chain seq x y z
N MET A 1 11.96 9.48 -34.97
CA MET A 1 10.85 9.38 -34.01
C MET A 1 11.19 8.23 -33.09
N THR A 2 11.76 8.54 -31.93
CA THR A 2 11.96 7.54 -30.87
C THR A 2 10.58 7.15 -30.39
N ASP A 3 10.21 5.92 -30.70
CA ASP A 3 9.01 5.25 -30.16
C ASP A 3 9.29 5.00 -28.66
N ASP A 4 9.24 6.07 -27.87
CA ASP A 4 9.32 6.01 -26.41
C ASP A 4 8.05 5.32 -25.95
N MET A 5 8.12 3.98 -25.86
CA MET A 5 7.06 3.21 -25.23
C MET A 5 6.71 3.87 -23.89
N PRO A 6 5.43 4.19 -23.64
CA PRO A 6 5.05 4.86 -22.41
C PRO A 6 5.54 4.06 -21.20
N LEU A 7 6.30 4.73 -20.32
CA LEU A 7 6.83 4.10 -19.12
C LEU A 7 5.70 3.50 -18.27
N GLN A 8 5.92 2.29 -17.76
CA GLN A 8 4.98 1.67 -16.83
C GLN A 8 5.06 2.37 -15.47
N HIS A 9 3.90 2.61 -14.88
CA HIS A 9 3.78 3.14 -13.53
C HIS A 9 3.23 2.08 -12.57
N VAL A 10 3.73 2.06 -11.35
CA VAL A 10 3.27 1.09 -10.34
C VAL A 10 2.14 1.73 -9.53
N ILE A 11 1.01 1.04 -9.43
CA ILE A 11 -0.15 1.48 -8.64
C ILE A 11 0.23 1.52 -7.17
N ARG A 12 -0.01 2.67 -6.55
CA ARG A 12 0.29 2.94 -5.14
C ARG A 12 -0.75 2.26 -4.25
N PRO A 13 -0.36 1.55 -3.18
CA PRO A 13 -1.30 1.12 -2.15
C PRO A 13 -2.09 2.32 -1.61
N LYS A 14 -3.42 2.25 -1.61
CA LYS A 14 -4.29 3.34 -1.16
C LYS A 14 -4.69 3.19 0.31
N LEU A 15 -4.98 4.31 0.96
CA LEU A 15 -5.72 4.30 2.22
C LEU A 15 -7.16 3.85 1.94
N PRO A 16 -7.77 3.02 2.79
CA PRO A 16 -9.04 2.37 2.47
C PRO A 16 -10.21 3.35 2.36
N TRP A 17 -10.13 4.52 3.00
CA TRP A 17 -11.15 5.58 2.94
C TRP A 17 -10.94 6.59 1.82
N ARG A 18 -9.93 6.41 0.94
CA ARG A 18 -9.72 7.28 -0.23
C ARG A 18 -10.20 6.62 -1.52
N ASP A 19 -10.86 7.42 -2.35
CA ASP A 19 -11.32 7.01 -3.68
C ASP A 19 -10.27 7.25 -4.76
N GLU A 20 -9.38 8.23 -4.57
CA GLU A 20 -8.32 8.53 -5.52
C GLU A 20 -7.32 7.39 -5.63
N GLN A 21 -7.11 6.90 -6.86
CA GLN A 21 -6.06 5.95 -7.18
C GLN A 21 -4.90 6.69 -7.83
N LEU A 22 -3.75 6.65 -7.16
CA LEU A 22 -2.50 7.18 -7.68
C LEU A 22 -1.51 6.06 -7.96
N THR A 23 -0.49 6.40 -8.74
CA THR A 23 0.73 5.60 -8.89
C THR A 23 1.75 6.03 -7.84
N GLU A 24 2.80 5.22 -7.66
CA GLU A 24 3.88 5.48 -6.70
C GLU A 24 4.55 6.85 -6.93
N CYS A 25 4.61 7.32 -8.18
CA CYS A 25 5.10 8.66 -8.53
C CYS A 25 4.02 9.77 -8.46
N ARG A 26 2.88 9.49 -7.80
CA ARG A 26 1.73 10.42 -7.62
C ARG A 26 1.06 10.91 -8.91
N LYS A 27 1.18 10.17 -10.01
CA LYS A 27 0.39 10.42 -11.23
C LYS A 27 -0.87 9.55 -11.23
N PRO A 28 -1.97 9.97 -11.87
CA PRO A 28 -3.07 9.08 -12.19
C PRO A 28 -2.54 7.84 -12.97
N PRO A 29 -3.06 6.64 -12.70
CA PRO A 29 -2.75 5.44 -13.48
C PRO A 29 -3.07 5.66 -14.97
N ASN A 30 -2.13 5.29 -15.83
CA ASN A 30 -2.36 5.19 -17.27
C ASN A 30 -2.78 3.76 -17.64
N GLU A 31 -3.04 3.52 -18.93
CA GLU A 31 -3.44 2.20 -19.45
C GLU A 31 -2.38 1.09 -19.25
N HIS A 32 -1.12 1.47 -19.01
CA HIS A 32 -0.01 0.55 -18.78
C HIS A 32 0.39 0.44 -17.30
N ALA A 33 -0.41 1.00 -16.40
CA ALA A 33 -0.13 0.93 -14.97
C ALA A 33 -0.25 -0.51 -14.50
N ILE A 34 0.71 -0.92 -13.65
CA ILE A 34 0.80 -2.28 -13.12
C ILE A 34 0.63 -2.26 -11.60
N THR A 35 0.09 -3.32 -11.03
CA THR A 35 0.02 -3.48 -9.58
C THR A 35 1.42 -3.71 -9.00
N ARG A 36 1.56 -3.54 -7.68
CA ARG A 36 2.81 -3.86 -6.97
C ARG A 36 3.22 -5.32 -7.15
N ASP A 37 2.28 -6.26 -7.09
CA ASP A 37 2.57 -7.67 -7.27
C ASP A 37 3.04 -7.99 -8.70
N GLN A 38 2.43 -7.35 -9.69
CA GLN A 38 2.89 -7.43 -11.08
C GLN A 38 4.30 -6.86 -11.25
N PHE A 39 4.62 -5.76 -10.57
CA PHE A 39 5.97 -5.19 -10.56
C PHE A 39 6.98 -6.14 -9.90
N ILE A 40 6.68 -6.71 -8.74
CA ILE A 40 7.55 -7.68 -8.06
C ILE A 40 7.77 -8.92 -8.95
N ALA A 41 6.72 -9.44 -9.57
CA ALA A 41 6.81 -10.54 -10.52
C ALA A 41 7.68 -10.19 -11.74
N LYS A 42 7.57 -8.96 -12.27
CA LYS A 42 8.39 -8.44 -13.36
C LYS A 42 9.86 -8.37 -12.98
N VAL A 43 10.18 -7.80 -11.80
CA VAL A 43 11.56 -7.73 -11.28
C VAL A 43 12.14 -9.14 -11.09
N ARG A 44 11.35 -10.08 -10.55
CA ARG A 44 11.77 -11.48 -10.40
C ARG A 44 12.06 -12.17 -11.74
N LYS A 45 11.23 -11.90 -12.75
CA LYS A 45 11.35 -12.52 -14.09
C LYS A 45 12.51 -11.94 -14.91
N LEU A 46 12.68 -10.61 -14.89
CA LEU A 46 13.58 -9.90 -15.81
C LEU A 46 14.89 -9.46 -15.14
N GLY A 47 14.94 -9.42 -13.81
CA GLY A 47 16.00 -8.78 -13.03
C GLY A 47 15.86 -7.25 -12.97
N LYS A 48 16.50 -6.64 -11.96
CA LYS A 48 16.41 -5.20 -11.68
C LYS A 48 16.75 -4.31 -12.88
N LYS A 49 17.85 -4.60 -13.58
CA LYS A 49 18.33 -3.78 -14.71
C LYS A 49 17.32 -3.70 -15.87
N ARG A 50 16.77 -4.84 -16.30
CA ARG A 50 15.82 -4.88 -17.42
C ARG A 50 14.44 -4.35 -17.03
N ALA A 51 14.01 -4.61 -15.79
CA ALA A 51 12.76 -4.07 -15.28
C ALA A 51 12.79 -2.53 -15.16
N ALA A 52 13.94 -1.94 -14.80
CA ALA A 52 14.12 -0.49 -14.72
C ALA A 52 13.99 0.23 -16.07
N MET A 53 14.39 -0.39 -17.18
CA MET A 53 14.32 0.21 -18.53
C MET A 53 12.90 0.53 -19.01
N THR A 54 11.88 -0.11 -18.41
CA THR A 54 10.47 0.00 -18.85
C THR A 54 9.55 0.46 -17.73
N THR A 55 10.10 0.89 -16.59
CA THR A 55 9.32 1.32 -15.43
C THR A 55 9.78 2.73 -15.05
N CYS A 56 8.85 3.62 -14.73
CA CYS A 56 9.17 4.93 -14.17
C CYS A 56 10.15 4.78 -12.99
N MET A 57 11.28 5.50 -13.01
CA MET A 57 12.34 5.36 -12.00
C MET A 57 11.82 5.57 -10.57
N THR A 58 10.98 6.58 -10.36
CA THR A 58 10.36 6.81 -9.05
C THR A 58 9.51 5.63 -8.61
N CYS A 59 8.67 5.08 -9.49
CA CYS A 59 7.87 3.88 -9.18
C CYS A 59 8.77 2.66 -8.90
N PHE A 60 9.86 2.50 -9.64
CA PHE A 60 10.81 1.41 -9.45
C PHE A 60 11.48 1.47 -8.06
N ASP A 61 11.92 2.66 -7.65
CA ASP A 61 12.62 2.87 -6.39
C ASP A 61 11.71 2.75 -5.16
N THR A 62 10.42 3.11 -5.29
CA THR A 62 9.50 3.15 -4.14
C THR A 62 8.62 1.92 -4.02
N ALA A 63 8.29 1.21 -5.11
CA ALA A 63 7.36 0.08 -5.08
C ALA A 63 7.85 -1.11 -4.22
N GLU A 64 9.17 -1.33 -4.12
CA GLU A 64 9.72 -2.36 -3.24
C GLU A 64 9.62 -1.96 -1.74
N ARG A 65 9.63 -0.64 -1.44
CA ARG A 65 9.78 -0.12 -0.08
C ARG A 65 8.52 -0.25 0.77
N TRP A 66 7.34 -0.06 0.17
CA TRP A 66 6.09 0.06 0.92
C TRP A 66 5.17 -1.17 0.67
N PRO A 67 4.70 -1.83 1.73
CA PRO A 67 3.73 -2.93 1.61
C PRO A 67 2.32 -2.39 1.30
N ASP A 68 1.38 -3.29 1.01
CA ASP A 68 -0.04 -2.95 0.93
C ASP A 68 -0.69 -2.77 2.33
N TRP A 69 -1.92 -2.25 2.33
CA TRP A 69 -2.68 -1.98 3.55
C TRP A 69 -2.98 -3.23 4.38
N ASN A 70 -3.32 -4.34 3.73
CA ASN A 70 -3.70 -5.58 4.42
C ASN A 70 -2.48 -6.28 5.03
N THR A 71 -1.30 -6.10 4.44
CA THR A 71 -0.03 -6.63 4.93
C THR A 71 0.51 -5.79 6.09
N ASN A 72 0.54 -4.46 5.96
CA ASN A 72 1.00 -3.58 7.02
C ASN A 72 0.38 -2.17 6.90
N PRO A 73 -0.76 -1.92 7.57
CA PRO A 73 -1.47 -0.64 7.48
C PRO A 73 -0.66 0.51 8.09
N VAL A 74 0.18 0.23 9.09
CA VAL A 74 1.05 1.22 9.74
C VAL A 74 2.08 1.77 8.75
N ALA A 75 2.70 0.90 7.94
CA ALA A 75 3.68 1.33 6.95
C ALA A 75 3.04 2.17 5.83
N VAL A 76 1.83 1.83 5.39
CA VAL A 76 1.07 2.61 4.40
C VAL A 76 0.73 4.00 4.94
N LEU A 77 0.21 4.09 6.16
CA LEU A 77 -0.10 5.37 6.81
C LEU A 77 1.17 6.20 7.05
N ALA A 78 2.26 5.57 7.53
CA ALA A 78 3.53 6.25 7.76
C ALA A 78 4.12 6.85 6.48
N ARG A 79 3.97 6.18 5.33
CA ARG A 79 4.36 6.73 4.02
C ARG A 79 3.54 7.97 3.69
N ASP A 80 2.23 7.95 3.89
CA ASP A 80 1.37 9.11 3.62
C ASP A 80 1.70 10.29 4.54
N VAL A 81 1.89 10.04 5.83
CA VAL A 81 2.36 11.06 6.79
C VAL A 81 3.71 11.63 6.38
N ARG A 82 4.71 10.79 6.04
CA ARG A 82 6.01 11.27 5.51
C ARG A 82 5.84 12.04 4.21
N GLY A 83 4.91 11.62 3.35
CA GLY A 83 4.62 12.26 2.08
C GLY A 83 4.12 13.69 2.26
N VAL A 84 3.35 13.93 3.32
CA VAL A 84 2.89 15.26 3.75
C VAL A 84 4.05 16.07 4.31
N THR A 85 4.78 15.53 5.27
CA THR A 85 5.80 16.30 6.01
C THR A 85 7.04 16.66 5.19
N TYR A 86 7.45 15.80 4.24
CA TYR A 86 8.66 16.03 3.44
C TYR A 86 8.43 16.72 2.09
N TRP A 87 7.27 16.51 1.45
CA TRP A 87 7.02 16.94 0.07
C TRP A 87 5.76 17.79 -0.09
N GLY A 88 4.99 17.93 0.99
CA GLY A 88 3.61 18.39 0.93
C GLY A 88 3.40 19.87 1.27
N GLY A 89 4.25 20.45 2.11
CA GLY A 89 3.92 21.73 2.73
C GLY A 89 2.54 21.71 3.41
N VAL A 90 2.01 22.90 3.73
CA VAL A 90 0.74 23.05 4.47
C VAL A 90 -0.46 22.56 3.65
N ASP A 91 -0.42 22.68 2.32
CA ASP A 91 -1.54 22.39 1.43
C ASP A 91 -1.84 20.89 1.31
N HIS A 92 -0.83 20.03 1.44
CA HIS A 92 -1.01 18.59 1.45
C HIS A 92 -1.24 18.01 2.86
N GLU A 93 -1.04 18.79 3.93
CA GLU A 93 -1.29 18.37 5.30
C GLU A 93 -2.77 18.42 5.66
N ALA A 94 -3.49 19.45 5.19
CA ALA A 94 -4.88 19.67 5.54
C ALA A 94 -5.79 18.45 5.25
N PRO A 95 -5.74 17.80 4.06
CA PRO A 95 -6.61 16.66 3.79
C PRO A 95 -6.39 15.47 4.73
N LEU A 96 -5.13 15.07 4.95
CA LEU A 96 -4.84 13.92 5.84
C LEU A 96 -5.18 14.25 7.30
N ARG A 97 -4.93 15.49 7.76
CA ARG A 97 -5.30 15.93 9.10
C ARG A 97 -6.81 15.87 9.31
N ASP A 98 -7.58 16.38 8.36
CA ASP A 98 -9.04 16.46 8.46
C ASP A 98 -9.67 15.06 8.35
N GLU A 99 -9.12 14.18 7.50
CA GLU A 99 -9.47 12.74 7.46
C GLU A 99 -9.26 12.06 8.81
N LEU A 100 -8.10 12.24 9.45
CA LEU A 100 -7.80 11.64 10.76
C LEU A 100 -8.72 12.15 11.87
N ARG A 101 -9.08 13.45 11.83
CA ARG A 101 -10.07 14.03 12.75
C ARG A 101 -11.47 13.47 12.52
N ALA A 102 -11.89 13.32 11.27
CA ALA A 102 -13.18 12.72 10.94
C ALA A 102 -13.25 11.27 11.45
N ILE A 103 -12.18 10.48 11.27
CA ILE A 103 -12.10 9.12 11.83
C ILE A 103 -12.21 9.13 13.35
N ALA A 104 -11.51 10.04 14.04
CA ALA A 104 -11.61 10.17 15.49
C ALA A 104 -13.03 10.49 15.96
N LEU A 105 -13.72 11.42 15.29
CA LEU A 105 -15.11 11.78 15.58
C LEU A 105 -16.08 10.61 15.34
N LEU A 106 -15.87 9.83 14.26
CA LEU A 106 -16.66 8.63 13.99
C LEU A 106 -16.46 7.57 15.09
N ILE A 107 -15.22 7.38 15.55
CA ILE A 107 -14.93 6.46 16.66
C ILE A 107 -15.58 6.95 17.96
N GLU A 108 -15.56 8.26 18.22
CA GLU A 108 -16.20 8.84 19.41
C GLU A 108 -17.72 8.66 19.39
N ALA A 109 -18.36 8.82 18.24
CA ALA A 109 -19.80 8.59 18.08
C ALA A 109 -20.18 7.11 18.15
N HIS A 110 -19.25 6.20 17.80
CA HIS A 110 -19.50 4.76 17.69
C HIS A 110 -18.54 3.91 18.55
N GLN A 111 -18.27 4.35 19.79
CA GLN A 111 -17.25 3.73 20.65
C GLN A 111 -17.49 2.23 20.91
N GLU A 112 -18.74 1.83 21.14
CA GLU A 112 -19.09 0.43 21.41
C GLU A 112 -18.78 -0.47 20.21
N GLU A 113 -19.19 -0.06 19.01
CA GLU A 113 -18.94 -0.79 17.76
C GLU A 113 -17.44 -0.89 17.46
N PHE A 114 -16.70 0.20 17.69
CA PHE A 114 -15.25 0.21 17.55
C PHE A 114 -14.58 -0.77 18.53
N ALA A 115 -14.99 -0.76 19.80
CA ALA A 115 -14.46 -1.67 20.82
C ALA A 115 -14.75 -3.15 20.50
N GLN A 116 -15.97 -3.46 20.03
CA GLN A 116 -16.35 -4.79 19.58
C GLN A 116 -15.49 -5.26 18.41
N THR A 117 -15.28 -4.39 17.42
CA THR A 117 -14.42 -4.68 16.26
C THR A 117 -12.98 -4.95 16.68
N LEU A 118 -12.42 -4.14 17.58
CA LEU A 118 -11.08 -4.37 18.13
C LEU A 118 -10.98 -5.68 18.90
N ALA A 119 -12.00 -6.04 19.68
CA ALA A 119 -12.05 -7.32 20.38
C ALA A 119 -12.09 -8.49 19.39
N ALA A 120 -12.90 -8.41 18.34
CA ALA A 120 -12.97 -9.42 17.29
C ALA A 120 -11.61 -9.62 16.60
N LEU A 121 -10.91 -8.55 16.24
CA LEU A 121 -9.57 -8.61 15.62
C LEU A 121 -8.50 -9.23 16.54
N LYS A 122 -8.59 -9.00 17.86
CA LYS A 122 -7.70 -9.66 18.83
C LYS A 122 -7.97 -11.16 18.96
N ASN A 123 -9.24 -11.55 18.82
CA ASN A 123 -9.70 -12.92 19.00
C ASN A 123 -9.60 -13.78 17.73
N THR A 124 -9.36 -13.18 16.56
CA THR A 124 -9.02 -13.92 15.34
C THR A 124 -7.60 -14.50 15.46
N VAL A 125 -7.51 -15.75 15.91
CA VAL A 125 -6.25 -16.52 15.90
C VAL A 125 -5.84 -16.79 14.45
N PRO A 126 -4.59 -16.48 14.04
CA PRO A 126 -4.12 -16.84 12.71
C PRO A 126 -4.11 -18.37 12.58
N PHE A 127 -4.88 -18.91 11.63
CA PHE A 127 -5.05 -20.36 11.37
C PHE A 127 -3.76 -21.11 10.95
N GLY A 128 -2.59 -20.47 10.98
CA GLY A 128 -1.32 -20.97 10.43
C GLY A 128 -0.34 -21.66 11.38
N LYS A 129 -0.70 -21.99 12.64
CA LYS A 129 0.21 -22.67 13.59
C LYS A 129 -0.25 -24.04 14.09
N ARG A 130 -1.09 -24.76 13.35
CA ARG A 130 -1.26 -26.20 13.61
C ARG A 130 -0.06 -26.94 13.04
N LYS A 131 0.94 -27.23 13.89
CA LYS A 131 2.05 -28.14 13.53
C LYS A 131 1.46 -29.43 12.95
N PRO A 132 1.93 -29.92 11.78
CA PRO A 132 1.51 -31.23 11.31
C PRO A 132 1.88 -32.26 12.37
N ARG A 133 0.88 -33.01 12.86
CA ARG A 133 1.08 -34.11 13.79
C ARG A 133 1.96 -35.13 13.06
N ALA A 134 3.19 -35.32 13.53
CA ALA A 134 4.12 -36.28 12.95
C ALA A 134 3.43 -37.63 12.85
N VAL A 135 3.21 -38.11 11.63
CA VAL A 135 2.75 -39.47 11.36
C VAL A 135 3.89 -40.39 11.78
N ARG A 136 3.76 -41.08 12.92
CA ARG A 136 4.62 -42.21 13.27
C ARG A 136 4.41 -43.28 12.19
N ARG A 137 5.42 -43.47 11.34
CA ARG A 137 5.51 -44.65 10.49
C ARG A 137 5.90 -45.82 11.39
N GLY A 138 5.02 -46.81 11.47
CA GLY A 138 5.37 -48.18 11.86
C GLY A 138 5.97 -48.92 10.68
#